data_AF-A0A914T4A3-F1
#
_entry.id   AF-A0A914T4A3-F1
#
_cell.length_a   1.000
_cell.length_b   1.000
_cell.length_c   1.000
_cell.angle_alpha   90.00
_cell.angle_beta   90.00
_cell.angle_gamma   90.00
#
_symmetry.space_group_name_H-M   'P 1'
#
loop_
_entity.id
_entity.type
_entity.pdbx_description
1 polymer ?
#
loop_
_entity_poly.entity_id
_entity_poly.type
_entity_poly.pdbx_seq_one_letter_code
_entity_poly.pdbx_strand_id
1 'polypeptide(L)'
;MNVEIIIYSVASFYGNEEIGNLVNEMFKNHNILIFKGSGNDGPFYTSVRKIDSNVMDSIFNIGALLTSEMQKKIYYATISEEANSHPPIVYNFSSRGPGENGSRGLDFVAPGAAISYAPRFAFEEKKCFVGTSCSSPNAAGAVACLLSGLKAKSIEYSPALIKFALFKTAFLPKNVNIFEFGHGIIQINEAFEYFCKKINDLNSVPNQLNGSYGASFTLLNGQDQNVTERDFNLSDFINGNKDAKKWIIQVSKNAENFISVSEINEKNLFTVKVDTNKLEAGNFYFGEIIILHPKIGSILNIPVFICYPIKVTETKNLHIQKEITLTSESPFRFVIYPFFKSSKVPCEIAVIALQKLRTNICIQNVEYNNRFQSIVDRDPKKILKFSTKNQIETYSFTLEKPEIQEICIFSTVATSLKSNAKLRIELSFKN
;
A
#
# COMPACT_ATOMS: atom_id res chain seq x y z
N MET A 1 -0.05 31.36 18.80
CA MET A 1 0.35 29.94 19.00
C MET A 1 0.40 29.33 17.61
N ASN A 2 1.58 29.00 17.09
CA ASN A 2 1.70 28.45 15.73
C ASN A 2 1.58 26.92 15.80
N VAL A 3 0.58 26.37 15.12
CA VAL A 3 0.39 24.92 14.97
C VAL A 3 1.18 24.48 13.74
N GLU A 4 2.05 23.47 13.88
CA GLU A 4 2.84 22.94 12.76
C GLU A 4 2.46 21.51 12.38
N ILE A 5 1.71 20.81 13.25
CA ILE A 5 1.30 19.43 13.03
C ILE A 5 -0.18 19.30 13.34
N ILE A 6 -0.93 18.72 12.41
CA ILE A 6 -2.32 18.33 12.56
C ILE A 6 -2.41 16.81 12.41
N ILE A 7 -3.17 16.16 13.30
CA ILE A 7 -3.45 14.73 13.23
C ILE A 7 -4.90 14.55 12.82
N TYR A 8 -5.13 13.86 11.69
CA TYR A 8 -6.45 13.61 11.12
C TYR A 8 -6.73 12.11 11.00
N SER A 9 -7.27 11.52 12.07
CA SER A 9 -7.44 10.06 12.22
C SER A 9 -8.84 9.52 11.93
N VAL A 10 -9.75 10.33 11.38
CA VAL A 10 -11.20 10.08 11.52
C VAL A 10 -11.93 9.81 10.19
N ALA A 11 -11.61 10.53 9.11
CA ALA A 11 -12.42 10.49 7.87
C ALA A 11 -11.60 10.56 6.56
N SER A 12 -12.31 10.46 5.43
CA SER A 12 -11.82 10.58 4.06
C SER A 12 -11.72 12.06 3.64
N PHE A 13 -10.79 12.39 2.74
CA PHE A 13 -10.65 13.72 2.13
C PHE A 13 -11.17 13.71 0.69
N TYR A 14 -12.35 13.13 0.45
CA TYR A 14 -12.85 12.86 -0.91
C TYR A 14 -14.16 13.57 -1.19
N GLY A 15 -14.31 14.10 -2.41
CA GLY A 15 -15.56 14.71 -2.89
C GLY A 15 -15.84 16.10 -2.33
N ASN A 16 -14.85 16.76 -1.71
CA ASN A 16 -14.96 18.12 -1.21
C ASN A 16 -13.72 18.94 -1.61
N GLU A 17 -13.84 19.64 -2.73
CA GLU A 17 -12.76 20.44 -3.33
C GLU A 17 -12.28 21.55 -2.39
N GLU A 18 -13.18 22.18 -1.63
CA GLU A 18 -12.83 23.22 -0.66
C GLU A 18 -11.92 22.69 0.45
N ILE A 19 -12.23 21.51 1.00
CA ILE A 19 -11.36 20.84 1.99
C ILE A 19 -10.01 20.50 1.37
N GLY A 20 -9.99 20.03 0.12
CA GLY A 20 -8.74 19.71 -0.56
C GLY A 20 -7.84 20.94 -0.78
N ASN A 21 -8.44 22.05 -1.22
CA ASN A 21 -7.75 23.33 -1.37
C ASN A 21 -7.22 23.86 -0.04
N LEU A 22 -8.00 23.76 1.03
CA LEU A 22 -7.56 24.14 2.37
C LEU A 22 -6.38 23.31 2.87
N VAL A 23 -6.40 21.99 2.66
CA VAL A 23 -5.27 21.11 3.03
C VAL A 23 -4.00 21.49 2.28
N ASN A 24 -4.14 21.77 0.98
CA ASN A 24 -3.02 22.24 0.15
C ASN A 24 -2.49 23.61 0.61
N GLU A 25 -3.37 24.55 0.97
CA GLU A 25 -3.00 25.85 1.52
C GLU A 25 -2.25 25.71 2.85
N MET A 26 -2.76 24.89 3.77
CA MET A 26 -2.10 24.61 5.06
C MET A 26 -0.68 24.08 4.87
N PHE A 27 -0.49 23.16 3.94
CA PHE A 27 0.82 22.59 3.64
C PHE A 27 1.76 23.61 2.97
N LYS A 28 1.30 24.30 1.93
CA LYS A 28 2.16 25.16 1.09
C LYS A 28 2.41 26.54 1.68
N ASN A 29 1.39 27.16 2.25
CA ASN A 29 1.44 28.57 2.68
C ASN A 29 1.66 28.72 4.18
N HIS A 30 1.28 27.72 4.98
CA HIS A 30 1.38 27.77 6.44
C HIS A 30 2.37 26.79 7.05
N ASN A 31 3.08 26.00 6.22
CA ASN A 31 4.07 25.00 6.65
C ASN A 31 3.51 23.97 7.67
N ILE A 32 2.24 23.59 7.53
CA ILE A 32 1.57 22.64 8.42
C ILE A 32 1.67 21.22 7.86
N LEU A 33 2.15 20.28 8.69
CA LEU A 33 2.19 18.85 8.38
C LEU A 33 0.89 18.19 8.82
N ILE A 34 0.19 17.52 7.90
CA ILE A 34 -1.06 16.81 8.20
C ILE A 34 -0.82 15.31 8.17
N PHE A 35 -0.93 14.64 9.31
CA PHE A 35 -0.80 13.18 9.43
C PHE A 35 -2.16 12.53 9.42
N LYS A 36 -2.40 11.66 8.44
CA LYS A 36 -3.66 10.95 8.27
C LYS A 36 -3.45 9.44 8.37
N GLY A 37 -4.36 8.73 9.01
CA GLY A 37 -4.39 7.27 8.95
C GLY A 37 -4.88 6.77 7.58
N SER A 38 -4.20 5.79 6.99
CA SER A 38 -4.52 5.30 5.64
C SER A 38 -5.89 4.63 5.52
N GLY A 39 -6.41 4.07 6.61
CA GLY A 39 -7.70 3.38 6.69
C GLY A 39 -7.57 1.99 7.29
N ASN A 40 -8.69 1.45 7.78
CA ASN A 40 -8.75 0.12 8.39
C ASN A 40 -9.47 -0.89 7.47
N ASP A 41 -9.28 -0.69 6.18
CA ASP A 41 -10.05 -1.28 5.10
C ASP A 41 -9.24 -2.31 4.30
N GLY A 42 -8.07 -2.69 4.77
CA GLY A 42 -7.28 -3.79 4.21
C GLY A 42 -7.89 -5.18 4.45
N PRO A 43 -7.28 -6.24 3.88
CA PRO A 43 -5.97 -6.22 3.26
C PRO A 43 -5.94 -6.00 1.74
N PHE A 44 -7.01 -5.59 1.07
CA PHE A 44 -7.06 -5.49 -0.40
C PHE A 44 -6.22 -4.33 -0.95
N TYR A 45 -5.88 -4.39 -2.22
CA TYR A 45 -5.32 -3.22 -2.89
C TYR A 45 -6.42 -2.17 -3.15
N THR A 46 -5.98 -0.92 -3.35
CA THR A 46 -6.82 0.29 -3.42
C THR A 46 -7.82 0.41 -2.28
N SER A 47 -7.42 -0.02 -1.09
CA SER A 47 -8.24 0.07 0.12
C SER A 47 -7.94 1.30 0.95
N VAL A 48 -6.96 2.14 0.53
CA VAL A 48 -6.71 3.45 1.15
C VAL A 48 -8.00 4.26 1.12
N ARG A 49 -8.38 4.81 2.29
CA ARG A 49 -9.56 5.69 2.37
C ARG A 49 -9.40 6.83 1.39
N LYS A 50 -10.46 7.05 0.61
CA LYS A 50 -10.47 8.00 -0.49
C LYS A 50 -9.93 9.36 -0.05
N ILE A 51 -8.99 9.86 -0.84
CA ILE A 51 -8.34 11.15 -0.69
C ILE A 51 -8.32 11.71 -2.10
N ASP A 52 -8.71 12.97 -2.26
CA ASP A 52 -8.59 13.63 -3.55
C ASP A 52 -7.12 13.61 -4.01
N SER A 53 -6.93 13.24 -5.27
CA SER A 53 -5.62 13.17 -5.92
C SER A 53 -4.82 14.46 -5.78
N ASN A 54 -5.47 15.62 -5.67
CA ASN A 54 -4.82 16.91 -5.51
C ASN A 54 -4.21 17.15 -4.11
N VAL A 55 -4.50 16.29 -3.12
CA VAL A 55 -4.12 16.46 -1.69
C VAL A 55 -3.07 15.45 -1.25
N MET A 56 -2.86 14.37 -2.00
CA MET A 56 -1.95 13.27 -1.67
C MET A 56 -0.53 13.75 -1.31
N ASP A 57 -0.04 14.81 -1.96
CA ASP A 57 1.29 15.37 -1.67
C ASP A 57 1.36 16.17 -0.37
N SER A 58 0.24 16.75 0.03
CA SER A 58 0.12 17.69 1.15
C SER A 58 -0.19 17.01 2.48
N ILE A 59 -0.28 15.69 2.49
CA ILE A 59 -0.52 14.89 3.69
C ILE A 59 0.57 13.83 3.86
N PHE A 60 0.63 13.28 5.07
CA PHE A 60 1.39 12.08 5.41
C PHE A 60 0.37 10.97 5.69
N ASN A 61 0.15 10.09 4.72
CA ASN A 61 -0.79 8.99 4.85
C ASN A 61 -0.09 7.75 5.43
N ILE A 62 -0.47 7.39 6.65
CA ILE A 62 0.27 6.45 7.51
C ILE A 62 -0.47 5.11 7.65
N GLY A 63 0.21 4.03 7.28
CA GLY A 63 -0.25 2.66 7.51
C GLY A 63 0.07 2.15 8.91
N ALA A 64 -0.60 1.07 9.32
CA ALA A 64 -0.48 0.49 10.66
C ALA A 64 0.49 -0.70 10.69
N LEU A 65 1.68 -0.47 11.23
CA LEU A 65 2.71 -1.50 11.44
C LEU A 65 2.42 -2.35 12.68
N LEU A 66 2.78 -3.62 12.62
CA LEU A 66 2.75 -4.57 13.71
C LEU A 66 4.12 -5.26 13.84
N THR A 67 4.84 -4.93 14.89
CA THR A 67 6.15 -5.54 15.18
C THR A 67 5.99 -6.87 15.93
N SER A 68 7.02 -7.71 15.90
CA SER A 68 7.05 -8.98 16.65
C SER A 68 6.89 -8.75 18.16
N GLU A 69 7.43 -7.66 18.70
CA GLU A 69 7.26 -7.29 20.11
C GLU A 69 5.82 -6.91 20.44
N MET A 70 5.15 -6.17 19.55
CA MET A 70 3.72 -5.88 19.70
C MET A 70 2.90 -7.17 19.65
N GLN A 71 3.21 -8.10 18.76
CA GLN A 71 2.53 -9.39 18.67
C GLN A 71 2.64 -10.20 19.97
N LYS A 72 3.84 -10.28 20.56
CA LYS A 72 4.07 -10.97 21.84
C LYS A 72 3.32 -10.29 23.00
N LYS A 73 3.36 -8.96 23.08
CA LYS A 73 2.83 -8.22 24.23
C LYS A 73 1.32 -7.99 24.18
N ILE A 74 0.78 -7.74 22.98
CA ILE A 74 -0.64 -7.41 22.80
C ILE A 74 -1.49 -8.67 22.60
N TYR A 75 -0.98 -9.64 21.84
CA TYR A 75 -1.73 -10.85 21.48
C TYR A 75 -1.22 -12.12 22.15
N TYR A 76 -0.23 -12.03 23.05
CA TYR A 76 0.41 -13.18 23.69
C TYR A 76 0.90 -14.22 22.66
N ALA A 77 1.28 -13.74 21.47
CA ALA A 77 1.63 -14.61 20.37
C ALA A 77 2.94 -15.35 20.68
N THR A 78 2.95 -16.67 20.50
CA THR A 78 4.21 -17.42 20.46
C THR A 78 4.80 -17.31 19.06
N ILE A 79 5.94 -16.62 18.96
CA ILE A 79 6.68 -16.39 17.73
C ILE A 79 7.93 -17.27 17.77
N SER A 80 8.19 -18.04 16.71
CA SER A 80 9.44 -18.81 16.61
C SER A 80 10.64 -17.86 16.45
N GLU A 81 11.86 -18.31 16.74
CA GLU A 81 13.06 -17.50 16.50
C GLU A 81 13.18 -17.08 15.03
N GLU A 82 12.88 -18.02 14.13
CA GLU A 82 12.78 -17.78 12.70
C GLU A 82 11.78 -16.65 12.40
N ALA A 83 10.54 -16.73 12.88
CA ALA A 83 9.54 -15.67 12.73
C ALA A 83 9.91 -14.34 13.42
N ASN A 84 10.77 -14.37 14.44
CA ASN A 84 11.24 -13.16 15.12
C ASN A 84 12.37 -12.46 14.35
N SER A 85 13.07 -13.17 13.46
CA SER A 85 14.07 -12.61 12.53
C SER A 85 13.46 -12.00 11.26
N HIS A 86 12.16 -12.20 11.04
CA HIS A 86 11.43 -11.64 9.93
C HIS A 86 11.18 -10.13 10.12
N PRO A 87 11.06 -9.38 9.02
CA PRO A 87 10.72 -7.97 9.07
C PRO A 87 9.37 -7.74 9.77
N PRO A 88 9.17 -6.55 10.38
CA PRO A 88 7.86 -6.21 10.94
C PRO A 88 6.81 -6.24 9.84
N ILE A 89 5.58 -6.64 10.19
CA ILE A 89 4.48 -6.82 9.24
C ILE A 89 3.50 -5.65 9.34
N VAL A 90 2.62 -5.50 8.36
CA VAL A 90 1.53 -4.52 8.40
C VAL A 90 0.26 -5.23 8.90
N TYR A 91 -0.53 -4.56 9.74
CA TYR A 91 -1.80 -5.11 10.19
C TYR A 91 -2.70 -5.46 9.00
N ASN A 92 -3.39 -6.60 9.06
CA ASN A 92 -4.25 -7.04 7.96
C ASN A 92 -5.36 -6.03 7.63
N PHE A 93 -5.94 -5.37 8.64
CA PHE A 93 -6.91 -4.30 8.40
C PHE A 93 -6.28 -3.02 7.84
N SER A 94 -4.96 -2.81 7.94
CA SER A 94 -4.36 -1.58 7.42
C SER A 94 -4.61 -1.51 5.92
N SER A 95 -5.18 -0.41 5.48
CA SER A 95 -5.38 -0.15 4.06
C SER A 95 -4.05 -0.19 3.30
N ARG A 96 -4.12 -0.62 2.04
CA ARG A 96 -2.99 -0.77 1.12
C ARG A 96 -3.27 -0.01 -0.17
N GLY A 97 -2.21 0.48 -0.79
CA GLY A 97 -2.24 1.12 -2.10
C GLY A 97 -2.54 0.12 -3.22
N PRO A 98 -2.42 0.51 -4.50
CA PRO A 98 -2.22 1.89 -4.94
C PRO A 98 -3.40 2.80 -4.57
N GLY A 99 -3.24 4.12 -4.69
CA GLY A 99 -4.38 5.05 -4.69
C GLY A 99 -5.22 4.90 -5.97
N GLU A 100 -6.40 5.55 -6.01
CA GLU A 100 -7.32 5.50 -7.16
C GLU A 100 -6.70 6.02 -8.48
N ASN A 101 -5.62 6.79 -8.39
CA ASN A 101 -4.86 7.36 -9.50
C ASN A 101 -3.51 6.65 -9.73
N GLY A 102 -3.33 5.44 -9.17
CA GLY A 102 -2.10 4.66 -9.31
C GLY A 102 -0.96 5.09 -8.40
N SER A 103 -1.14 6.12 -7.56
CA SER A 103 -0.17 6.52 -6.56
C SER A 103 0.16 5.39 -5.59
N ARG A 104 1.20 5.55 -4.77
CA ARG A 104 1.53 4.56 -3.74
C ARG A 104 0.41 4.35 -2.74
N GLY A 105 -0.47 5.35 -2.58
CA GLY A 105 -1.56 5.36 -1.61
C GLY A 105 -1.10 5.61 -0.17
N LEU A 106 0.04 5.06 0.26
CA LEU A 106 0.65 5.29 1.57
C LEU A 106 2.01 5.95 1.43
N ASP A 107 2.32 6.90 2.32
CA ASP A 107 3.65 7.51 2.37
C ASP A 107 4.58 6.68 3.27
N PHE A 108 4.12 6.30 4.47
CA PHE A 108 4.94 5.59 5.46
C PHE A 108 4.09 4.64 6.30
N VAL A 109 4.76 3.80 7.07
CA VAL A 109 4.14 3.00 8.14
C VAL A 109 4.73 3.34 9.49
N ALA A 110 3.88 3.29 10.53
CA ALA A 110 4.27 3.49 11.91
C ALA A 110 3.50 2.49 12.82
N PRO A 111 3.99 2.21 14.05
CA PRO A 111 3.33 1.31 15.00
C PRO A 111 1.82 1.59 15.14
N GLY A 112 1.01 0.59 14.81
CA GLY A 112 -0.44 0.69 14.71
C GLY A 112 -1.22 0.38 15.98
N ALA A 113 -0.55 0.21 17.12
CA ALA A 113 -1.20 -0.01 18.40
C ALA A 113 -0.66 0.94 19.47
N ALA A 114 -1.55 1.41 20.34
CA ALA A 114 -1.21 2.30 21.44
C ALA A 114 -1.99 1.89 22.69
N ILE A 115 -1.32 1.92 23.84
CA ILE A 115 -1.98 1.83 25.14
C ILE A 115 -2.27 3.27 25.57
N SER A 116 -3.55 3.61 25.69
CA SER A 116 -3.98 4.96 26.08
C SER A 116 -5.00 4.89 27.20
N TYR A 117 -5.17 6.02 27.90
CA TYR A 117 -6.25 6.17 28.86
C TYR A 117 -7.59 6.14 28.13
N ALA A 118 -8.51 5.31 28.61
CA ALA A 118 -9.88 5.34 28.11
C ALA A 118 -10.65 6.48 28.80
N PRO A 119 -11.67 7.06 28.16
CA PRO A 119 -12.51 8.05 28.81
C PRO A 119 -13.17 7.44 30.05
N ARG A 120 -13.38 8.27 31.09
CA ARG A 120 -13.86 7.79 32.41
C ARG A 120 -15.14 6.97 32.37
N PHE A 121 -16.01 7.19 31.38
CA PHE A 121 -17.25 6.43 31.21
C PHE A 121 -17.05 5.00 30.69
N ALA A 122 -15.85 4.65 30.21
CA ALA A 122 -15.55 3.33 29.67
C ALA A 122 -15.28 2.28 30.76
N PHE A 123 -15.25 2.67 32.05
CA PHE A 123 -14.99 1.82 33.22
C PHE A 123 -13.70 0.98 33.15
N GLU A 124 -12.79 1.32 32.23
CA GLU A 124 -11.44 0.78 32.07
C GLU A 124 -10.45 1.96 32.19
N GLU A 125 -9.42 1.89 33.02
CA GLU A 125 -8.46 3.01 33.14
C GLU A 125 -7.57 3.15 31.91
N LYS A 126 -7.14 2.02 31.34
CA LYS A 126 -6.26 1.95 30.18
C LYS A 126 -6.78 0.91 29.21
N LYS A 127 -6.68 1.22 27.92
CA LYS A 127 -7.08 0.33 26.83
C LYS A 127 -6.03 0.31 25.74
N CYS A 128 -5.84 -0.86 25.14
CA CYS A 128 -5.07 -1.00 23.92
C CYS A 128 -5.97 -0.70 22.72
N PHE A 129 -5.64 0.35 21.98
CA PHE A 129 -6.27 0.69 20.72
C PHE A 129 -5.38 0.21 19.58
N VAL A 130 -6.01 -0.27 18.50
CA VAL A 130 -5.31 -0.79 17.32
C VAL A 130 -6.01 -0.22 16.08
N GLY A 131 -5.23 0.37 15.16
CA GLY A 131 -5.76 1.01 13.96
C GLY A 131 -4.78 1.97 13.31
N THR A 132 -5.04 2.40 12.07
CA THR A 132 -4.27 3.49 11.44
C THR A 132 -4.46 4.84 12.15
N SER A 133 -5.57 4.97 12.90
CA SER A 133 -5.81 6.07 13.84
C SER A 133 -4.84 6.07 15.03
N CYS A 134 -4.12 4.97 15.28
CA CYS A 134 -3.04 4.90 16.27
C CYS A 134 -1.65 5.11 15.63
N SER A 135 -1.46 4.70 14.36
CA SER A 135 -0.17 4.89 13.68
C SER A 135 0.06 6.34 13.25
N SER A 136 -0.97 7.06 12.80
CA SER A 136 -0.85 8.48 12.44
C SER A 136 -0.40 9.39 13.60
N PRO A 137 -0.95 9.33 14.84
CA PRO A 137 -0.41 10.09 15.97
C PRO A 137 1.00 9.62 16.38
N ASN A 138 1.33 8.34 16.23
CA ASN A 138 2.69 7.85 16.48
C ASN A 138 3.71 8.50 15.53
N ALA A 139 3.42 8.49 14.22
CA ALA A 139 4.24 9.17 13.21
C ALA A 139 4.34 10.68 13.46
N ALA A 140 3.21 11.32 13.78
CA ALA A 140 3.17 12.75 14.08
C ALA A 140 4.05 13.12 15.29
N GLY A 141 3.98 12.34 16.39
CA GLY A 141 4.83 12.54 17.56
C GLY A 141 6.32 12.33 17.27
N ALA A 142 6.65 11.32 16.46
CA ALA A 142 8.02 11.08 16.01
C ALA A 142 8.56 12.26 15.19
N VAL A 143 7.78 12.77 14.25
CA VAL A 143 8.16 13.95 13.43
C VAL A 143 8.19 15.23 14.26
N ALA A 144 7.33 15.38 15.28
CA ALA A 144 7.43 16.50 16.21
C ALA A 144 8.80 16.58 16.90
N CYS A 145 9.38 15.43 17.25
CA CYS A 145 10.74 15.35 17.81
C CYS A 145 11.79 15.80 16.78
N LEU A 146 11.65 15.39 15.52
CA LEU A 146 12.50 15.88 14.42
C LEU A 146 12.43 17.40 14.31
N LEU A 147 11.24 17.98 14.24
CA LEU A 147 11.05 19.44 14.15
C LEU A 147 11.69 20.17 15.35
N SER A 148 11.51 19.63 16.56
CA SER A 148 12.14 20.17 17.77
C SER A 148 13.66 20.19 17.67
N GLY A 149 14.28 19.10 17.19
CA GLY A 149 15.72 19.04 16.97
C GLY A 149 16.22 20.03 15.91
N LEU A 150 15.51 20.16 14.79
CA LEU A 150 15.86 21.10 13.73
C LEU A 150 15.81 22.55 14.23
N LYS A 151 14.76 22.92 14.99
CA LYS A 151 14.64 24.25 15.62
C LYS A 151 15.77 24.53 16.60
N ALA A 152 16.12 23.56 17.44
CA ALA A 152 17.21 23.69 18.40
C ALA A 152 18.58 23.93 17.72
N LYS A 153 18.72 23.50 16.46
CA LYS A 153 19.91 23.74 15.62
C LYS A 153 19.76 24.93 14.66
N SER A 154 18.65 25.64 14.71
CA SER A 154 18.32 26.72 13.75
C SER A 154 18.42 26.26 12.29
N ILE A 155 18.04 25.01 12.02
CA ILE A 155 17.96 24.45 10.68
C ILE A 155 16.56 24.75 10.13
N GLU A 156 16.51 25.50 9.03
CA GLU A 156 15.27 25.75 8.31
C GLU A 156 14.76 24.49 7.63
N TYR A 157 13.44 24.34 7.59
CA TYR A 157 12.76 23.24 6.92
C TYR A 157 11.44 23.71 6.32
N SER A 158 10.97 22.96 5.32
CA SER A 158 9.62 23.06 4.78
C SER A 158 8.96 21.68 4.82
N PRO A 159 7.62 21.60 4.74
CA PRO A 159 6.92 20.32 4.69
C PRO A 159 7.42 19.37 3.60
N ALA A 160 7.73 19.90 2.41
CA ALA A 160 8.30 19.12 1.31
C ALA A 160 9.68 18.56 1.67
N LEU A 161 10.54 19.35 2.32
CA LEU A 161 11.86 18.89 2.77
C LEU A 161 11.76 17.83 3.87
N ILE A 162 10.82 17.99 4.81
CA ILE A 162 10.56 16.98 5.85
C ILE A 162 10.12 15.67 5.19
N LYS A 163 9.13 15.71 4.29
CA LYS A 163 8.64 14.52 3.58
C LYS A 163 9.76 13.86 2.76
N PHE A 164 10.58 14.66 2.09
CA PHE A 164 11.72 14.17 1.32
C PHE A 164 12.81 13.52 2.18
N ALA A 165 13.19 14.16 3.29
CA ALA A 165 14.18 13.59 4.21
C ALA A 165 13.68 12.27 4.80
N LEU A 166 12.41 12.20 5.22
CA LEU A 166 11.80 10.97 5.71
C LEU A 166 11.77 9.88 4.63
N PHE A 167 11.43 10.23 3.39
CA PHE A 167 11.50 9.30 2.25
C PHE A 167 12.91 8.73 2.08
N LYS A 168 13.94 9.57 2.16
CA LYS A 168 15.34 9.18 1.96
C LYS A 168 15.90 8.28 3.05
N THR A 169 15.38 8.41 4.27
CA THR A 169 15.93 7.71 5.44
C THR A 169 15.03 6.60 5.95
N ALA A 170 13.82 6.46 5.40
CA ALA A 170 12.90 5.40 5.78
C ALA A 170 13.55 4.01 5.62
N PHE A 171 13.31 3.16 6.60
CA PHE A 171 13.73 1.77 6.55
C PHE A 171 12.65 0.95 5.85
N LEU A 172 12.93 0.52 4.61
CA LEU A 172 12.08 -0.42 3.89
C LEU A 172 12.62 -1.85 4.11
N PRO A 173 11.87 -2.74 4.79
CA PRO A 173 12.33 -4.10 4.97
C PRO A 173 12.48 -4.84 3.63
N LYS A 174 13.36 -5.85 3.58
CA LYS A 174 13.59 -6.62 2.35
C LYS A 174 12.34 -7.42 1.98
N ASN A 175 12.11 -7.57 0.68
CA ASN A 175 11.03 -8.40 0.10
C ASN A 175 9.60 -7.99 0.50
N VAL A 176 9.41 -6.77 0.99
CA VAL A 176 8.06 -6.25 1.27
C VAL A 176 7.47 -5.54 0.07
N ASN A 177 6.15 -5.43 0.05
CA ASN A 177 5.45 -4.67 -0.97
C ASN A 177 5.36 -3.18 -0.60
N ILE A 178 5.80 -2.32 -1.52
CA ILE A 178 5.72 -0.86 -1.39
C ILE A 178 4.30 -0.32 -1.23
N PHE A 179 3.28 -1.01 -1.74
CA PHE A 179 1.87 -0.63 -1.58
C PHE A 179 1.34 -0.97 -0.18
N GLU A 180 2.12 -1.69 0.63
CA GLU A 180 1.80 -1.97 2.03
C GLU A 180 2.63 -1.11 2.98
N PHE A 181 3.90 -0.85 2.65
CA PHE A 181 4.84 -0.12 3.50
C PHE A 181 5.03 1.36 3.14
N GLY A 182 4.53 1.81 1.99
CA GLY A 182 4.84 3.14 1.48
C GLY A 182 6.33 3.23 1.10
N HIS A 183 7.01 4.26 1.60
CA HIS A 183 8.46 4.41 1.56
C HIS A 183 9.17 3.63 2.67
N GLY A 184 8.43 3.06 3.62
CA GLY A 184 8.97 2.27 4.72
C GLY A 184 8.63 2.84 6.10
N ILE A 185 9.40 2.41 7.08
CA ILE A 185 9.25 2.78 8.49
C ILE A 185 10.04 4.06 8.75
N ILE A 186 9.40 5.05 9.37
CA ILE A 186 10.00 6.35 9.71
C ILE A 186 11.22 6.17 10.62
N GLN A 187 12.35 6.79 10.24
CA GLN A 187 13.63 6.77 10.96
C GLN A 187 14.05 8.20 11.32
N ILE A 188 13.75 8.62 12.55
CA ILE A 188 13.89 10.03 12.97
C ILE A 188 15.34 10.46 13.15
N ASN A 189 16.19 9.61 13.71
CA ASN A 189 17.59 9.95 13.95
C ASN A 189 18.33 10.13 12.62
N GLU A 190 18.08 9.22 11.70
CA GLU A 190 18.62 9.19 10.35
C GLU A 190 18.13 10.40 9.56
N ALA A 191 16.85 10.75 9.67
CA ALA A 191 16.29 11.95 9.06
C ALA A 191 16.96 13.23 9.61
N PHE A 192 17.14 13.32 10.93
CA PHE A 192 17.81 14.46 11.56
C PHE A 192 19.27 14.58 11.11
N GLU A 193 20.02 13.47 11.10
CA GLU A 193 21.38 13.44 10.57
C GLU A 193 21.45 13.83 9.10
N TYR A 194 20.48 13.40 8.31
CA TYR A 194 20.38 13.74 6.89
C TYR A 194 20.23 15.26 6.72
N PHE A 195 19.36 15.91 7.50
CA PHE A 195 19.27 17.38 7.51
C PHE A 195 20.61 18.04 7.88
N CYS A 196 21.27 17.57 8.95
CA CYS A 196 22.55 18.15 9.36
C CYS A 196 23.66 18.01 8.31
N LYS A 197 23.68 16.91 7.55
CA LYS A 197 24.74 16.61 6.56
C LYS A 197 24.47 17.21 5.18
N LYS A 198 23.20 17.40 4.80
CA LYS A 198 22.80 17.67 3.40
C LYS A 198 22.03 18.98 3.20
N ILE A 199 22.01 19.87 4.18
CA ILE A 199 21.25 21.14 4.13
C ILE A 199 21.45 21.96 2.84
N ASN A 200 22.69 22.08 2.35
CA ASN A 200 22.99 22.84 1.14
C ASN A 200 22.50 22.16 -0.15
N ASP A 201 22.51 20.82 -0.17
CA ASP A 201 22.00 20.03 -1.30
C ASP A 201 20.46 20.03 -1.30
N LEU A 202 19.83 20.13 -0.12
CA LEU A 202 18.38 20.12 0.04
C LEU A 202 17.69 21.35 -0.55
N ASN A 203 18.38 22.49 -0.63
CA ASN A 203 17.87 23.69 -1.31
C ASN A 203 17.66 23.49 -2.82
N SER A 204 18.22 22.42 -3.41
CA SER A 204 17.99 22.04 -4.81
C SER A 204 16.84 21.04 -5.00
N VAL A 205 16.22 20.57 -3.91
CA VAL A 205 15.02 19.74 -3.97
C VAL A 205 13.84 20.63 -4.38
N PRO A 206 13.05 20.24 -5.39
CA PRO A 206 11.84 20.97 -5.75
C PRO A 206 10.94 21.13 -4.53
N ASN A 207 10.41 22.34 -4.34
CA ASN A 207 9.46 22.66 -3.25
C ASN A 207 8.17 21.80 -3.30
N GLN A 208 7.93 21.11 -4.42
CA GLN A 208 6.84 20.17 -4.57
C GLN A 208 7.32 18.94 -5.36
N LEU A 209 7.39 17.80 -4.69
CA LEU A 209 7.47 16.48 -5.31
C LEU A 209 6.06 15.93 -5.30
N ASN A 210 5.42 15.89 -6.46
CA ASN A 210 4.10 15.29 -6.60
C ASN A 210 4.24 13.76 -6.65
N GLY A 211 4.24 13.13 -5.47
CA GLY A 211 4.00 11.69 -5.30
C GLY A 211 2.53 11.29 -5.46
N SER A 212 1.65 12.27 -5.72
CA SER A 212 0.22 12.07 -5.96
C SER A 212 -0.09 11.16 -7.12
N TYR A 213 0.80 10.96 -8.10
CA TYR A 213 0.52 10.13 -9.27
C TYR A 213 1.41 8.89 -9.29
N GLY A 214 0.89 7.81 -9.86
CA GLY A 214 1.68 6.64 -10.19
C GLY A 214 1.18 5.98 -11.46
N ALA A 215 1.97 5.07 -12.00
CA ALA A 215 1.66 4.39 -13.24
C ALA A 215 0.88 3.11 -12.95
N SER A 216 -0.46 3.17 -12.99
CA SER A 216 -1.29 1.97 -12.82
C SER A 216 -1.71 1.39 -14.17
N PHE A 217 -1.38 0.12 -14.41
CA PHE A 217 -1.74 -0.65 -15.59
C PHE A 217 -2.72 -1.76 -15.20
N THR A 218 -3.94 -1.69 -15.72
CA THR A 218 -4.89 -2.81 -15.69
C THR A 218 -4.80 -3.50 -17.04
N LEU A 219 -4.25 -4.72 -17.06
CA LEU A 219 -3.96 -5.47 -18.29
C LEU A 219 -4.97 -6.61 -18.42
N LEU A 220 -6.06 -6.39 -19.14
CA LEU A 220 -7.13 -7.36 -19.31
C LEU A 220 -6.71 -8.42 -20.32
N ASN A 221 -6.39 -9.62 -19.81
CA ASN A 221 -5.92 -10.75 -20.58
C ASN A 221 -6.86 -11.08 -21.76
N GLY A 222 -6.35 -11.00 -23.00
CA GLY A 222 -7.11 -11.24 -24.23
C GLY A 222 -7.84 -10.01 -24.81
N GLN A 223 -7.64 -8.81 -24.26
CA GLN A 223 -7.99 -7.52 -24.89
C GLN A 223 -6.75 -6.65 -25.16
N ASP A 224 -5.73 -6.74 -24.30
CA ASP A 224 -4.49 -5.95 -24.44
C ASP A 224 -3.40 -6.67 -25.24
N GLN A 225 -2.54 -5.89 -25.90
CA GLN A 225 -1.37 -6.39 -26.63
C GLN A 225 -0.30 -6.94 -25.67
N ASN A 226 0.56 -7.84 -26.17
CA ASN A 226 1.66 -8.45 -25.42
C ASN A 226 2.62 -7.42 -24.78
N VAL A 227 2.63 -6.18 -25.30
CA VAL A 227 3.33 -5.04 -24.71
C VAL A 227 2.34 -3.89 -24.61
N THR A 228 2.23 -3.28 -23.43
CA THR A 228 1.40 -2.08 -23.21
C THR A 228 2.30 -0.90 -22.85
N GLU A 229 2.09 0.23 -23.52
CA GLU A 229 2.89 1.43 -23.35
C GLU A 229 2.02 2.59 -22.88
N ARG A 230 2.57 3.45 -22.00
CA ARG A 230 1.94 4.71 -21.62
C ARG A 230 2.99 5.81 -21.48
N ASP A 231 2.63 6.97 -21.98
CA ASP A 231 3.44 8.18 -21.85
C ASP A 231 3.10 8.91 -20.56
N PHE A 232 4.13 9.42 -19.90
CA PHE A 232 4.04 10.20 -18.67
C PHE A 232 4.81 11.50 -18.86
N ASN A 233 4.30 12.58 -18.27
CA ASN A 233 5.00 13.85 -18.21
C ASN A 233 5.63 14.03 -16.83
N LEU A 234 6.96 14.14 -16.77
CA LEU A 234 7.69 14.36 -15.52
C LEU A 234 7.26 15.65 -14.82
N SER A 235 6.75 16.64 -15.57
CA SER A 235 6.24 17.89 -15.01
C SER A 235 4.99 17.68 -14.14
N ASP A 236 4.24 16.60 -14.36
CA ASP A 236 3.10 16.24 -13.50
C ASP A 236 3.57 15.85 -12.10
N PHE A 237 4.80 15.34 -12.00
CA PHE A 237 5.41 14.89 -10.77
C PHE A 237 6.32 15.95 -10.12
N ILE A 238 6.87 16.88 -10.91
CA ILE A 238 7.84 17.87 -10.44
C ILE A 238 7.54 19.22 -11.06
N ASN A 239 7.11 20.18 -10.24
CA ASN A 239 6.76 21.50 -10.71
C ASN A 239 7.99 22.29 -11.19
N GLY A 240 7.99 22.68 -12.48
CA GLY A 240 8.76 23.81 -12.99
C GLY A 240 10.28 23.64 -13.14
N ASN A 241 10.84 22.43 -13.02
CA ASN A 241 12.29 22.25 -13.12
C ASN A 241 12.75 22.02 -14.58
N LYS A 242 13.29 23.08 -15.21
CA LYS A 242 13.74 23.06 -16.62
C LYS A 242 14.93 22.15 -16.91
N ASP A 243 15.64 21.68 -15.87
CA ASP A 243 16.81 20.80 -16.00
C ASP A 243 16.49 19.31 -15.84
N ALA A 244 15.22 18.93 -15.71
CA ALA A 244 14.80 17.55 -15.48
C ALA A 244 15.25 16.57 -16.59
N LYS A 245 15.47 17.07 -17.82
CA LYS A 245 16.05 16.31 -18.94
C LYS A 245 17.46 15.76 -18.69
N LYS A 246 18.20 16.30 -17.71
CA LYS A 246 19.55 15.84 -17.34
C LYS A 246 19.52 14.72 -16.29
N TRP A 247 18.33 14.36 -15.80
CA TRP A 247 18.19 13.35 -14.77
C TRP A 247 18.16 11.96 -15.38
N ILE A 248 18.67 11.00 -14.62
CA ILE A 248 18.72 9.61 -15.06
C ILE A 248 17.41 8.95 -14.64
N ILE A 249 16.79 8.22 -15.57
CA ILE A 249 15.58 7.43 -15.33
C ILE A 249 15.94 5.96 -15.42
N GLN A 250 15.52 5.18 -14.43
CA GLN A 250 15.77 3.74 -14.39
C GLN A 250 14.61 2.99 -13.74
N VAL A 251 14.56 1.68 -13.93
CA VAL A 251 13.54 0.79 -13.34
C VAL A 251 14.12 0.15 -12.08
N SER A 252 13.27 -0.12 -11.09
CA SER A 252 13.67 -0.89 -9.91
C SER A 252 14.05 -2.32 -10.28
N LYS A 253 15.11 -2.84 -9.66
CA LYS A 253 15.70 -4.15 -9.97
C LYS A 253 14.71 -5.32 -9.98
N ASN A 254 13.68 -5.28 -9.14
CA ASN A 254 12.64 -6.31 -9.06
C ASN A 254 11.69 -6.34 -10.27
N ALA A 255 11.74 -5.32 -11.14
CA ALA A 255 10.82 -5.13 -12.25
C ALA A 255 11.50 -4.99 -13.62
N GLU A 256 12.83 -4.91 -13.69
CA GLU A 256 13.60 -4.75 -14.94
C GLU A 256 13.31 -5.84 -16.00
N ASN A 257 12.84 -7.02 -15.56
CA ASN A 257 12.49 -8.09 -16.48
C ASN A 257 11.20 -7.83 -17.26
N PHE A 258 10.22 -7.12 -16.69
CA PHE A 258 8.90 -6.90 -17.32
C PHE A 258 8.49 -5.42 -17.47
N ILE A 259 9.22 -4.48 -16.87
CA ILE A 259 9.05 -3.03 -17.07
C ILE A 259 10.29 -2.48 -17.77
N SER A 260 10.08 -1.67 -18.80
CA SER A 260 11.13 -0.83 -19.41
C SER A 260 10.66 0.61 -19.52
N VAL A 261 11.61 1.54 -19.56
CA VAL A 261 11.33 2.98 -19.59
C VAL A 261 12.23 3.65 -20.62
N SER A 262 11.68 4.62 -21.37
CA SER A 262 12.48 5.45 -22.27
C SER A 262 13.26 6.51 -21.49
N GLU A 263 14.28 7.09 -22.12
CA GLU A 263 14.88 8.32 -21.62
C GLU A 263 13.85 9.47 -21.62
N ILE A 264 14.11 10.48 -20.78
CA ILE A 264 13.28 11.69 -20.68
C ILE A 264 13.59 12.58 -21.89
N ASN A 265 12.58 12.89 -22.69
CA ASN A 265 12.76 13.72 -23.88
C ASN A 265 12.78 15.24 -23.57
N GLU A 266 12.98 16.07 -24.59
CA GLU A 266 13.05 17.53 -24.44
C GLU A 266 11.77 18.18 -23.89
N LYS A 267 10.63 17.50 -23.99
CA LYS A 267 9.33 17.94 -23.47
C LYS A 267 9.03 17.36 -22.08
N ASN A 268 10.03 16.78 -21.40
CA ASN A 268 9.90 16.08 -20.12
C ASN A 268 8.99 14.85 -20.18
N LEU A 269 8.77 14.26 -21.36
CA LEU A 269 7.97 13.05 -21.51
C LEU A 269 8.87 11.81 -21.51
N PHE A 270 8.35 10.74 -20.92
CA PHE A 270 8.96 9.41 -20.99
C PHE A 270 7.85 8.35 -21.11
N THR A 271 8.18 7.23 -21.77
CA THR A 271 7.25 6.13 -22.00
C THR A 271 7.60 4.97 -21.10
N VAL A 272 6.61 4.42 -20.41
CA VAL A 272 6.72 3.20 -19.61
C VAL A 272 6.09 2.07 -20.38
N LYS A 273 6.82 0.97 -20.55
CA LYS A 273 6.36 -0.23 -21.26
C LYS A 273 6.31 -1.41 -20.31
N VAL A 274 5.22 -2.17 -20.38
CA VAL A 274 5.02 -3.41 -19.63
C VAL A 274 4.93 -4.58 -20.60
N ASP A 275 5.84 -5.55 -20.47
CA ASP A 275 5.89 -6.79 -21.26
C ASP A 275 5.13 -7.90 -20.52
N THR A 276 3.94 -8.24 -21.03
CA THR A 276 3.05 -9.22 -20.37
C THR A 276 3.45 -10.66 -20.63
N ASN A 277 4.32 -10.95 -21.61
CA ASN A 277 4.76 -12.32 -21.91
C ASN A 277 5.54 -12.96 -20.75
N LYS A 278 6.07 -12.12 -19.86
CA LYS A 278 6.85 -12.54 -18.69
C LYS A 278 6.01 -12.60 -17.41
N LEU A 279 4.72 -12.34 -17.50
CA LEU A 279 3.80 -12.29 -16.38
C LEU A 279 2.87 -13.51 -16.42
N GLU A 280 2.67 -14.15 -15.27
CA GLU A 280 1.61 -15.13 -15.07
C GLU A 280 0.30 -14.41 -14.71
N ALA A 281 -0.77 -14.72 -15.44
CA ALA A 281 -2.11 -14.21 -15.13
C ALA A 281 -2.59 -14.70 -13.75
N GLY A 282 -3.44 -13.89 -13.12
CA GLY A 282 -4.00 -14.17 -11.80
C GLY A 282 -3.27 -13.47 -10.67
N ASN A 283 -2.30 -12.62 -10.98
CA ASN A 283 -1.38 -12.00 -10.03
C ASN A 283 -1.30 -10.49 -10.20
N PHE A 284 -0.69 -9.85 -9.20
CA PHE A 284 -0.31 -8.44 -9.21
C PHE A 284 1.20 -8.32 -9.29
N TYR A 285 1.68 -7.34 -10.05
CA TYR A 285 3.09 -7.02 -10.18
C TYR A 285 3.34 -5.56 -9.84
N PHE A 286 4.53 -5.28 -9.34
CA PHE A 286 4.90 -3.94 -8.92
C PHE A 286 6.36 -3.64 -9.26
N GLY A 287 6.61 -2.38 -9.58
CA GLY A 287 7.94 -1.83 -9.80
C GLY A 287 7.95 -0.35 -9.45
N GLU A 288 9.12 0.26 -9.55
CA GLU A 288 9.26 1.71 -9.42
C GLU A 288 10.10 2.24 -10.58
N ILE A 289 9.71 3.38 -11.10
CA ILE A 289 10.55 4.19 -11.97
C ILE A 289 11.27 5.17 -11.06
N ILE A 290 12.58 5.04 -11.03
CA ILE A 290 13.46 5.78 -10.15
C ILE A 290 14.09 6.91 -10.95
N ILE A 291 13.86 8.14 -10.51
CA ILE A 291 14.42 9.34 -11.14
C ILE A 291 15.56 9.86 -10.26
N LEU A 292 16.75 9.89 -10.82
CA LEU A 292 17.98 10.27 -10.14
C LEU A 292 18.42 11.68 -10.54
N HIS A 293 18.47 12.58 -9.56
CA HIS A 293 19.12 13.87 -9.70
C HIS A 293 20.64 13.71 -9.58
N PRO A 294 21.46 14.33 -10.46
CA PRO A 294 22.93 14.14 -10.48
C PRO A 294 23.65 14.40 -9.15
N LYS A 295 23.14 15.34 -8.33
CA LYS A 295 23.74 15.70 -7.03
C LYS A 295 23.10 15.02 -5.81
N ILE A 296 21.81 14.69 -5.90
CA ILE A 296 20.98 14.26 -4.74
C ILE A 296 20.69 12.75 -4.80
N GLY A 297 20.97 12.12 -5.94
CA GLY A 297 20.53 10.76 -6.24
C GLY A 297 19.00 10.71 -6.40
N SER A 298 18.38 9.64 -5.93
CA SER A 298 16.94 9.35 -6.11
C SER A 298 16.02 10.47 -5.62
N ILE A 299 15.47 11.28 -6.51
CA ILE A 299 14.62 12.42 -6.12
C ILE A 299 13.14 12.05 -6.07
N LEU A 300 12.75 11.08 -6.89
CA LEU A 300 11.36 10.65 -7.03
C LEU A 300 11.32 9.18 -7.44
N ASN A 301 10.41 8.43 -6.80
CA ASN A 301 10.10 7.05 -7.16
C ASN A 301 8.63 6.96 -7.56
N ILE A 302 8.37 6.81 -8.85
CA ILE A 302 7.02 6.67 -9.39
C ILE A 302 6.63 5.18 -9.29
N PRO A 303 5.63 4.81 -8.48
CA PRO A 303 5.22 3.43 -8.36
C PRO A 303 4.52 2.98 -9.65
N VAL A 304 4.84 1.77 -10.10
CA VAL A 304 4.17 1.08 -11.19
C VAL A 304 3.39 -0.09 -10.61
N PHE A 305 2.07 -0.09 -10.78
CA PHE A 305 1.19 -1.18 -10.37
C PHE A 305 0.64 -1.87 -11.61
N ILE A 306 0.69 -3.20 -11.64
CA ILE A 306 0.14 -4.00 -12.74
C ILE A 306 -0.84 -5.02 -12.16
N CYS A 307 -2.09 -4.93 -12.59
CA CYS A 307 -3.11 -5.96 -12.36
C CYS A 307 -3.25 -6.82 -13.62
N TYR A 308 -2.94 -8.12 -13.52
CA TYR A 308 -3.04 -9.05 -14.65
C TYR A 308 -3.99 -10.21 -14.31
N PRO A 309 -5.32 -10.03 -14.44
CA PRO A 309 -6.32 -11.03 -14.10
C PRO A 309 -6.31 -12.27 -15.00
N ILE A 310 -6.71 -13.41 -14.44
CA ILE A 310 -7.15 -14.56 -15.27
C ILE A 310 -8.51 -14.25 -15.86
N LYS A 311 -8.59 -14.30 -17.19
CA LYS A 311 -9.87 -14.26 -17.89
C LYS A 311 -10.59 -15.59 -17.69
N VAL A 312 -11.77 -15.53 -17.09
CA VAL A 312 -12.65 -16.69 -16.87
C VAL A 312 -13.79 -16.64 -17.89
N THR A 313 -14.02 -17.73 -18.61
CA THR A 313 -15.16 -17.87 -19.54
C THR A 313 -16.00 -19.10 -19.20
N GLU A 314 -17.23 -19.16 -19.72
CA GLU A 314 -18.16 -20.29 -19.50
C GLU A 314 -17.61 -21.65 -20.03
N THR A 315 -16.58 -21.64 -20.87
CA THR A 315 -16.08 -22.83 -21.59
C THR A 315 -14.64 -23.22 -21.26
N LYS A 316 -13.81 -22.28 -20.77
CA LYS A 316 -12.41 -22.50 -20.42
C LYS A 316 -12.18 -21.93 -19.02
N ASN A 317 -11.69 -22.77 -18.11
CA ASN A 317 -11.37 -22.45 -16.70
C ASN A 317 -12.53 -22.56 -15.69
N LEU A 318 -13.37 -23.59 -15.82
CA LEU A 318 -14.41 -23.93 -14.82
C LEU A 318 -13.85 -24.35 -13.45
N HIS A 319 -12.56 -24.68 -13.37
CA HIS A 319 -11.90 -25.10 -12.13
C HIS A 319 -10.46 -24.57 -12.09
N ILE A 320 -10.13 -23.79 -11.06
CA ILE A 320 -8.76 -23.31 -10.81
C ILE A 320 -8.28 -23.89 -9.49
N GLN A 321 -7.14 -24.59 -9.52
CA GLN A 321 -6.53 -25.19 -8.34
C GLN A 321 -5.15 -24.58 -8.07
N LYS A 322 -4.92 -24.11 -6.84
CA LYS A 322 -3.61 -23.63 -6.39
C LYS A 322 -3.28 -24.16 -4.99
N GLU A 323 -2.08 -24.68 -4.81
CA GLU A 323 -1.52 -24.94 -3.47
C GLU A 323 -0.74 -23.71 -3.00
N ILE A 324 -1.01 -23.27 -1.79
CA ILE A 324 -0.44 -22.05 -1.24
C ILE A 324 0.13 -22.29 0.15
N THR A 325 1.15 -21.50 0.48
CA THR A 325 1.70 -21.43 1.83
C THR A 325 1.51 -20.00 2.32
N LEU A 326 0.55 -19.81 3.23
CA LEU A 326 0.33 -18.51 3.87
C LEU A 326 1.41 -18.27 4.91
N THR A 327 2.15 -17.19 4.72
CA THR A 327 2.99 -16.59 5.74
C THR A 327 2.19 -15.52 6.48
N SER A 328 2.68 -15.09 7.65
CA SER A 328 2.05 -14.01 8.39
C SER A 328 2.27 -12.61 7.82
N GLU A 329 3.16 -12.50 6.85
CA GLU A 329 3.65 -11.22 6.33
C GLU A 329 2.78 -10.66 5.23
N SER A 330 2.26 -11.54 4.36
CA SER A 330 1.46 -11.12 3.22
C SER A 330 0.25 -12.04 3.03
N PRO A 331 -0.93 -11.47 2.73
CA PRO A 331 -2.04 -12.26 2.23
C PRO A 331 -1.68 -12.95 0.91
N PHE A 332 -2.30 -14.10 0.66
CA PHE A 332 -2.40 -14.65 -0.68
C PHE A 332 -3.50 -13.90 -1.44
N ARG A 333 -3.18 -13.46 -2.66
CA ARG A 333 -4.11 -12.75 -3.54
C ARG A 333 -4.22 -13.47 -4.84
N PHE A 334 -5.43 -13.48 -5.37
CA PHE A 334 -5.73 -14.05 -6.66
C PHE A 334 -6.74 -13.16 -7.37
N VAL A 335 -6.46 -12.79 -8.62
CA VAL A 335 -7.29 -11.83 -9.35
C VAL A 335 -7.87 -12.42 -10.63
N ILE A 336 -9.17 -12.27 -10.81
CA ILE A 336 -9.91 -12.80 -11.96
C ILE A 336 -10.71 -11.71 -12.66
N TYR A 337 -10.95 -11.93 -13.94
CA TYR A 337 -11.81 -11.11 -14.78
C TYR A 337 -12.88 -12.00 -15.43
N PRO A 338 -14.13 -11.94 -14.93
CA PRO A 338 -15.23 -12.72 -15.45
C PRO A 338 -15.70 -12.22 -16.82
N PHE A 339 -15.71 -13.12 -17.79
CA PHE A 339 -16.20 -12.87 -19.16
C PHE A 339 -17.24 -13.94 -19.55
N PHE A 340 -18.35 -13.95 -18.82
CA PHE A 340 -19.52 -14.80 -19.13
C PHE A 340 -20.51 -14.12 -20.09
N LYS A 341 -21.62 -14.77 -20.45
CA LYS A 341 -22.81 -14.14 -21.08
C LYS A 341 -23.85 -13.77 -20.04
N SER A 342 -24.09 -14.63 -19.04
CA SER A 342 -25.01 -14.36 -17.91
C SER A 342 -24.60 -13.13 -17.09
N SER A 343 -25.56 -12.36 -16.57
CA SER A 343 -25.29 -11.17 -15.75
C SER A 343 -24.80 -11.50 -14.34
N LYS A 344 -25.14 -12.68 -13.80
CA LYS A 344 -24.73 -13.15 -12.48
C LYS A 344 -24.29 -14.60 -12.56
N VAL A 345 -23.10 -14.90 -12.05
CA VAL A 345 -22.54 -16.26 -12.01
C VAL A 345 -22.16 -16.62 -10.57
N PRO A 346 -22.87 -17.58 -9.93
CA PRO A 346 -22.51 -18.04 -8.60
C PRO A 346 -21.14 -18.76 -8.63
N CYS A 347 -20.29 -18.41 -7.68
CA CYS A 347 -18.95 -18.95 -7.53
C CYS A 347 -18.79 -19.58 -6.16
N GLU A 348 -17.97 -20.62 -6.10
CA GLU A 348 -17.63 -21.30 -4.87
C GLU A 348 -16.13 -21.58 -4.83
N ILE A 349 -15.49 -21.12 -3.75
CA ILE A 349 -14.10 -21.40 -3.43
C ILE A 349 -14.08 -22.42 -2.31
N ALA A 350 -13.55 -23.60 -2.58
CA ALA A 350 -13.17 -24.56 -1.55
C ALA A 350 -11.73 -24.27 -1.08
N VAL A 351 -11.56 -24.15 0.24
CA VAL A 351 -10.26 -23.99 0.90
C VAL A 351 -10.01 -25.24 1.73
N ILE A 352 -8.94 -25.96 1.41
CA ILE A 352 -8.60 -27.26 1.97
C ILE A 352 -7.33 -27.11 2.80
N ALA A 353 -7.39 -27.48 4.08
CA ALA A 353 -6.21 -27.44 4.94
C ALA A 353 -5.31 -28.65 4.71
N LEU A 354 -4.12 -28.46 4.13
CA LEU A 354 -3.17 -29.55 3.87
C LEU A 354 -2.44 -30.03 5.15
N GLN A 355 -2.63 -29.32 6.26
CA GLN A 355 -2.11 -29.64 7.58
C GLN A 355 -3.05 -29.14 8.67
N LYS A 356 -2.85 -29.58 9.92
CA LYS A 356 -3.57 -29.00 11.07
C LYS A 356 -3.16 -27.53 11.24
N LEU A 357 -4.11 -26.62 11.15
CA LEU A 357 -3.86 -25.19 11.32
C LEU A 357 -4.01 -24.79 12.80
N ARG A 358 -3.25 -23.77 13.20
CA ARG A 358 -3.32 -23.17 14.55
C ARG A 358 -3.86 -21.75 14.54
N THR A 359 -4.21 -21.25 13.36
CA THR A 359 -4.79 -19.93 13.15
C THR A 359 -6.07 -20.08 12.34
N ASN A 360 -7.02 -19.18 12.57
CA ASN A 360 -8.14 -19.02 11.66
C ASN A 360 -7.63 -18.41 10.35
N ILE A 361 -8.27 -18.81 9.26
CA ILE A 361 -8.05 -18.23 7.94
C ILE A 361 -9.23 -17.33 7.64
N CYS A 362 -8.97 -16.23 6.96
CA CYS A 362 -9.97 -15.31 6.48
C CYS A 362 -9.93 -15.32 4.97
N ILE A 363 -11.12 -15.29 4.37
CA ILE A 363 -11.30 -15.10 2.94
C ILE A 363 -12.28 -13.96 2.73
N GLN A 364 -12.02 -13.15 1.71
CA GLN A 364 -12.88 -12.05 1.32
C GLN A 364 -12.61 -11.72 -0.14
N ASN A 365 -13.67 -11.39 -0.86
CA ASN A 365 -13.64 -10.99 -2.25
C ASN A 365 -13.95 -9.49 -2.37
N VAL A 366 -13.28 -8.81 -3.29
CA VAL A 366 -13.51 -7.39 -3.58
C VAL A 366 -13.61 -7.18 -5.08
N GLU A 367 -14.60 -6.39 -5.46
CA GLU A 367 -14.93 -6.08 -6.84
C GLU A 367 -14.44 -4.67 -7.23
N TYR A 368 -13.85 -4.59 -8.42
CA TYR A 368 -13.23 -3.41 -8.98
C TYR A 368 -13.72 -3.12 -10.39
N ASN A 369 -13.80 -1.83 -10.73
CA ASN A 369 -14.04 -1.41 -12.11
C ASN A 369 -12.83 -1.71 -13.00
N ASN A 370 -12.97 -1.47 -14.30
CA ASN A 370 -11.87 -1.64 -15.26
C ASN A 370 -10.67 -0.70 -15.01
N ARG A 371 -10.82 0.34 -14.18
CA ARG A 371 -9.72 1.20 -13.71
C ARG A 371 -9.12 0.71 -12.39
N PHE A 372 -9.50 -0.49 -11.95
CA PHE A 372 -9.11 -1.09 -10.69
C PHE A 372 -9.48 -0.23 -9.46
N GLN A 373 -10.63 0.43 -9.50
CA GLN A 373 -11.20 1.16 -8.37
C GLN A 373 -12.34 0.33 -7.76
N SER A 374 -12.32 0.16 -6.43
CA SER A 374 -13.34 -0.60 -5.70
C SER A 374 -14.75 -0.05 -5.96
N ILE A 375 -15.68 -0.90 -6.43
CA ILE A 375 -17.04 -0.49 -6.81
C ILE A 375 -18.04 -0.65 -5.65
N VAL A 376 -17.88 -1.66 -4.80
CA VAL A 376 -18.91 -2.08 -3.81
C VAL A 376 -18.41 -1.95 -2.37
N ASP A 377 -19.34 -1.75 -1.43
CA ASP A 377 -19.15 -2.08 -0.01
C ASP A 377 -18.83 -3.58 0.08
N ARG A 378 -17.54 -3.89 0.29
CA ARG A 378 -16.95 -5.23 0.19
C ARG A 378 -17.80 -6.35 0.77
N ASP A 379 -17.68 -7.54 0.19
CA ASP A 379 -18.22 -8.76 0.79
C ASP A 379 -17.78 -8.87 2.26
N PRO A 380 -18.66 -9.31 3.17
CA PRO A 380 -18.29 -9.48 4.56
C PRO A 380 -17.18 -10.52 4.67
N LYS A 381 -16.13 -10.16 5.42
CA LYS A 381 -15.01 -11.05 5.70
C LYS A 381 -15.51 -12.36 6.33
N LYS A 382 -15.25 -13.49 5.67
CA LYS A 382 -15.59 -14.83 6.19
C LYS A 382 -14.39 -15.42 6.93
N ILE A 383 -14.63 -15.90 8.15
CA ILE A 383 -13.64 -16.62 8.96
C ILE A 383 -13.85 -18.13 8.74
N LEU A 384 -12.84 -18.80 8.20
CA LEU A 384 -12.80 -20.25 8.00
C LEU A 384 -12.03 -20.88 9.17
N LYS A 385 -12.64 -21.86 9.83
CA LYS A 385 -12.09 -22.53 11.01
C LYS A 385 -11.72 -23.96 10.69
N PHE A 386 -10.43 -24.26 10.73
CA PHE A 386 -9.91 -25.60 10.47
C PHE A 386 -9.51 -26.28 11.78
N SER A 387 -10.08 -27.46 12.03
CA SER A 387 -9.85 -28.29 13.21
C SER A 387 -8.97 -29.51 12.91
N THR A 388 -9.04 -30.02 11.68
CA THR A 388 -8.34 -31.23 11.24
C THR A 388 -7.62 -31.03 9.90
N LYS A 389 -6.67 -31.91 9.59
CA LYS A 389 -6.03 -31.98 8.28
C LYS A 389 -7.06 -32.47 7.25
N ASN A 390 -6.98 -31.95 6.04
CA ASN A 390 -7.87 -32.19 4.90
C ASN A 390 -9.33 -31.74 5.13
N GLN A 391 -9.61 -30.96 6.18
CA GLN A 391 -10.91 -30.29 6.31
C GLN A 391 -11.09 -29.28 5.17
N ILE A 392 -12.30 -29.26 4.61
CA ILE A 392 -12.71 -28.39 3.51
C ILE A 392 -13.68 -27.36 4.08
N GLU A 393 -13.41 -26.09 3.81
CA GLU A 393 -14.29 -24.98 4.11
C GLU A 393 -14.59 -24.23 2.81
N THR A 394 -15.86 -23.86 2.58
CA THR A 394 -16.26 -23.22 1.33
C THR A 394 -16.65 -21.76 1.52
N TYR A 395 -16.41 -20.93 0.51
CA TYR A 395 -16.83 -19.54 0.43
C TYR A 395 -17.56 -19.32 -0.88
N SER A 396 -18.81 -18.85 -0.80
CA SER A 396 -19.62 -18.58 -1.99
C SER A 396 -19.83 -17.08 -2.14
N PHE A 397 -19.75 -16.62 -3.38
CA PHE A 397 -19.97 -15.23 -3.78
C PHE A 397 -20.54 -15.22 -5.21
N THR A 398 -21.03 -14.08 -5.66
CA THR A 398 -21.59 -13.95 -7.01
C THR A 398 -20.73 -13.01 -7.83
N LEU A 399 -20.41 -13.40 -9.05
CA LEU A 399 -19.73 -12.55 -10.01
C LEU A 399 -20.74 -11.74 -10.80
N GLU A 400 -20.63 -10.42 -10.74
CA GLU A 400 -21.30 -9.49 -11.64
C GLU A 400 -20.33 -9.10 -12.77
N LYS A 401 -20.88 -8.62 -13.90
CA LYS A 401 -20.10 -8.44 -15.13
C LYS A 401 -20.11 -7.02 -15.65
N PRO A 402 -19.00 -6.53 -16.23
CA PRO A 402 -17.64 -7.09 -16.29
C PRO A 402 -16.67 -6.37 -15.34
N GLU A 403 -16.60 -6.83 -14.10
CA GLU A 403 -15.81 -6.20 -13.03
C GLU A 403 -14.70 -7.15 -12.55
N ILE A 404 -13.52 -6.60 -12.25
CA ILE A 404 -12.34 -7.35 -11.79
C ILE A 404 -12.55 -7.76 -10.34
N GLN A 405 -12.09 -8.96 -9.96
CA GLN A 405 -12.33 -9.52 -8.63
C GLN A 405 -11.01 -9.90 -7.98
N GLU A 406 -10.71 -9.33 -6.81
CA GLU A 406 -9.58 -9.71 -5.96
C GLU A 406 -10.08 -10.63 -4.84
N ILE A 407 -9.65 -11.89 -4.89
CA ILE A 407 -9.86 -12.86 -3.83
C ILE A 407 -8.62 -12.83 -2.93
N CYS A 408 -8.82 -12.47 -1.66
CA CYS A 408 -7.76 -12.37 -0.68
C CYS A 408 -7.94 -13.42 0.42
N ILE A 409 -6.89 -14.19 0.70
CA ILE A 409 -6.86 -15.21 1.76
C ILE A 409 -5.70 -14.91 2.70
N PHE A 410 -5.97 -14.84 4.00
CA PHE A 410 -4.98 -14.42 4.99
C PHE A 410 -5.27 -14.97 6.37
N SER A 411 -4.23 -15.11 7.21
CA SER A 411 -4.39 -15.56 8.59
C SER A 411 -4.93 -14.43 9.49
N THR A 412 -5.68 -14.79 10.53
CA THR A 412 -5.93 -13.85 11.62
C THR A 412 -4.62 -13.58 12.38
N VAL A 413 -4.28 -12.31 12.55
CA VAL A 413 -3.06 -11.83 13.23
C VAL A 413 -2.85 -12.42 14.64
N ALA A 414 -3.92 -12.90 15.28
CA ALA A 414 -3.97 -13.11 16.73
C ALA A 414 -3.33 -14.41 17.27
N THR A 415 -3.06 -15.44 16.47
CA THR A 415 -2.81 -16.79 17.05
C THR A 415 -1.69 -17.58 16.38
N SER A 416 -0.46 -17.39 16.89
CA SER A 416 0.75 -18.23 16.71
C SER A 416 1.40 -18.25 15.31
N LEU A 417 2.65 -17.80 15.23
CA LEU A 417 3.52 -17.86 14.04
C LEU A 417 4.41 -19.11 14.00
N LYS A 418 4.02 -20.20 14.69
CA LYS A 418 4.88 -21.38 14.82
C LYS A 418 5.12 -22.16 13.52
N SER A 419 4.28 -21.96 12.49
CA SER A 419 4.41 -22.64 11.19
C SER A 419 3.54 -21.99 10.12
N ASN A 420 4.06 -21.84 8.90
CA ASN A 420 3.28 -21.39 7.73
C ASN A 420 2.06 -22.27 7.48
N ALA A 421 0.93 -21.70 7.09
CA ALA A 421 -0.31 -22.44 6.83
C ALA A 421 -0.34 -22.94 5.38
N LYS A 422 -0.29 -24.26 5.18
CA LYS A 422 -0.40 -24.89 3.87
C LYS A 422 -1.85 -25.19 3.52
N LEU A 423 -2.32 -24.62 2.42
CA LEU A 423 -3.69 -24.74 1.94
C LEU A 423 -3.71 -25.15 0.46
N ARG A 424 -4.79 -25.79 0.03
CA ARG A 424 -5.17 -25.91 -1.38
C ARG A 424 -6.46 -25.15 -1.60
N ILE A 425 -6.51 -24.38 -2.67
CA ILE A 425 -7.66 -23.58 -3.08
C ILE A 425 -8.19 -24.16 -4.37
N GLU A 426 -9.49 -24.37 -4.43
CA GLU A 426 -10.22 -24.84 -5.60
C GLU A 426 -11.37 -23.86 -5.87
N LEU A 427 -11.25 -23.07 -6.93
CA LEU A 427 -12.30 -22.14 -7.38
C LEU A 427 -13.13 -22.83 -8.46
N SER A 428 -14.45 -22.84 -8.27
CA SER A 428 -15.43 -23.44 -9.15
C SER A 428 -16.56 -22.45 -9.48
N PHE A 429 -17.07 -22.54 -10.71
CA PHE A 429 -18.17 -21.71 -11.22
C PHE A 429 -19.40 -22.59 -11.39
N LYS A 430 -20.54 -22.18 -10.82
CA LYS A 430 -21.81 -22.90 -11.00
C LYS A 430 -22.51 -22.33 -12.23
N ASN A 431 -22.79 -23.21 -13.21
CA ASN A 431 -23.57 -22.89 -14.40
C ASN A 431 -25.07 -22.77 -14.09
#